data_AF-A0A510TNP9-F1
#
_entry.id   AF-A0A510TNP9-F1
#
_cell.length_a   1.000
_cell.length_b   1.000
_cell.length_c   1.000
_cell.angle_alpha   90.00
_cell.angle_beta   90.00
_cell.angle_gamma   90.00
#
_symmetry.space_group_name_H-M   'P 1'
#
loop_
_entity.id
_entity.type
_entity.pdbx_description
1 polymer ?
#
loop_
_entity_poly.entity_id
_entity_poly.type
_entity_poly.pdbx_seq_one_letter_code
_entity_poly.pdbx_strand_id
1 'polypeptide(L)'
;MRIRSRTIRLLAVAALAAGGLTAATTSTATAGPLTAQSCYGSAKSYSKPSGDRWYPNNGSTTLTATSNCNDINIKPNTTTQIAVCFYQSSGSRYCQSSFKTAPAGQWTVVATDVLDGTRFIFDFGSTTANSGVWAG
;
A
#
# COMPACT_ATOMS: atom_id res chain seq x y z
N MET A 1 -31.88 -35.53 52.05
CA MET A 1 -32.13 -34.53 50.99
C MET A 1 -31.71 -35.12 49.65
N ARG A 2 -32.69 -35.38 48.77
CA ARG A 2 -32.65 -35.71 47.32
C ARG A 2 -31.38 -36.34 46.73
N ILE A 3 -31.43 -37.66 46.51
CA ILE A 3 -30.58 -38.36 45.52
C ILE A 3 -31.35 -38.41 44.21
N ARG A 4 -30.82 -37.76 43.16
CA ARG A 4 -31.35 -37.89 41.79
C ARG A 4 -30.20 -37.97 40.79
N SER A 5 -30.07 -39.18 40.23
CA SER A 5 -30.00 -39.48 38.78
C SER A 5 -28.76 -38.97 38.00
N ARG A 6 -28.17 -39.67 37.02
CA ARG A 6 -28.76 -40.47 35.93
C ARG A 6 -27.71 -41.44 35.37
N THR A 7 -28.15 -42.63 34.96
CA THR A 7 -27.45 -43.51 34.02
C THR A 7 -28.28 -43.62 32.76
N ILE A 8 -27.66 -43.54 31.57
CA ILE A 8 -27.53 -44.68 30.63
C ILE A 8 -26.82 -44.24 29.33
N ARG A 9 -26.01 -45.20 28.89
CA ARG A 9 -25.09 -45.40 27.76
C ARG A 9 -25.72 -45.20 26.37
N LEU A 10 -24.90 -44.94 25.35
CA LEU A 10 -24.43 -45.94 24.36
C LEU A 10 -23.67 -45.28 23.19
N LEU A 11 -22.60 -45.95 22.77
CA LEU A 11 -21.75 -45.66 21.62
C LEU A 11 -22.45 -46.04 20.30
N ALA A 12 -22.24 -45.25 19.25
CA ALA A 12 -22.25 -45.74 17.87
C ALA A 12 -21.36 -44.85 16.99
N VAL A 13 -20.31 -45.46 16.42
CA VAL A 13 -19.52 -44.93 15.31
C VAL A 13 -20.23 -45.33 14.02
N ALA A 14 -20.41 -44.40 13.09
CA ALA A 14 -20.82 -44.71 11.71
C ALA A 14 -20.15 -43.74 10.73
N ALA A 15 -19.73 -44.31 9.62
CA ALA A 15 -18.71 -43.83 8.69
C ALA A 15 -19.19 -42.81 7.63
N LEU A 16 -18.21 -42.26 6.93
CA LEU A 16 -18.28 -41.32 5.81
C LEU A 16 -19.13 -41.84 4.63
N ALA A 17 -19.85 -40.94 3.94
CA ALA A 17 -19.71 -40.72 2.48
C ALA A 17 -20.71 -39.65 1.94
N ALA A 18 -20.14 -38.67 1.24
CA ALA A 18 -20.61 -38.00 0.02
C ALA A 18 -22.11 -37.67 -0.19
N GLY A 19 -22.40 -36.38 -0.34
CA GLY A 19 -23.63 -35.89 -0.98
C GLY A 19 -23.66 -34.38 -1.02
N GLY A 20 -23.46 -33.81 -2.20
CA GLY A 20 -23.11 -32.41 -2.42
C GLY A 20 -24.14 -31.38 -1.96
N LEU A 21 -23.62 -30.27 -1.48
CA LEU A 21 -24.11 -28.91 -1.66
C LEU A 21 -22.87 -28.04 -1.46
N THR A 22 -22.16 -27.74 -2.56
CA THR A 22 -21.12 -26.72 -2.54
C THR A 22 -21.81 -25.38 -2.32
N ALA A 23 -22.00 -25.00 -1.05
CA ALA A 23 -22.20 -23.62 -0.69
C ALA A 23 -20.93 -22.90 -1.13
N ALA A 24 -20.99 -22.28 -2.32
CA ALA A 24 -19.98 -21.33 -2.75
C ALA A 24 -20.00 -20.20 -1.72
N THR A 25 -19.09 -20.26 -0.75
CA THR A 25 -18.68 -19.10 0.01
C THR A 25 -18.04 -18.15 -0.99
N THR A 26 -18.86 -17.31 -1.61
CA THR A 26 -18.38 -16.11 -2.29
C THR A 26 -17.70 -15.29 -1.21
N SER A 27 -16.37 -15.39 -1.14
CA SER A 27 -15.55 -14.42 -0.46
C SER A 27 -15.93 -13.06 -1.04
N THR A 28 -16.75 -12.30 -0.32
CA THR A 28 -16.98 -10.89 -0.62
C THR A 28 -15.62 -10.22 -0.52
N ALA A 29 -14.97 -10.03 -1.66
CA ALA A 29 -13.85 -9.11 -1.76
C ALA A 29 -14.38 -7.79 -1.24
N THR A 30 -13.93 -7.37 -0.06
CA THR A 30 -14.22 -6.05 0.48
C THR A 30 -13.76 -5.07 -0.58
N ALA A 31 -14.70 -4.47 -1.30
CA ALA A 31 -14.41 -3.36 -2.17
C ALA A 31 -13.73 -2.31 -1.30
N GLY A 32 -12.42 -2.11 -1.52
CA GLY A 32 -11.73 -1.00 -0.90
C GLY A 32 -12.47 0.29 -1.22
N PRO A 33 -12.32 1.34 -0.39
CA PRO A 33 -12.98 2.63 -0.66
C PRO A 33 -12.69 3.03 -2.12
N LEU A 34 -13.75 3.35 -2.87
CA LEU A 34 -13.69 3.64 -4.31
C LEU A 34 -12.61 4.69 -4.66
N THR A 35 -12.31 5.58 -3.71
CA THR A 35 -11.25 6.59 -3.78
C THR A 35 -9.84 6.01 -3.81
N ALA A 36 -9.55 4.92 -3.09
CA ALA A 36 -8.26 4.24 -3.16
C ALA A 36 -8.08 3.50 -4.51
N GLN A 37 -9.19 2.95 -5.04
CA GLN A 37 -9.19 2.30 -6.34
C GLN A 37 -8.98 3.31 -7.49
N SER A 38 -9.61 4.49 -7.41
CA SER A 38 -9.37 5.58 -8.37
C SER A 38 -7.96 6.17 -8.24
N CYS A 39 -7.45 6.28 -7.01
CA CYS A 39 -6.08 6.74 -6.74
C CYS A 39 -5.06 5.84 -7.44
N TYR A 40 -5.04 4.55 -7.12
CA TYR A 40 -4.06 3.61 -7.71
C TYR A 40 -4.31 3.34 -9.19
N GLY A 41 -5.53 3.54 -9.70
CA GLY A 41 -5.82 3.50 -11.13
C GLY A 41 -5.13 4.60 -11.94
N SER A 42 -4.77 5.72 -11.30
CA SER A 42 -4.04 6.84 -11.91
C SER A 42 -2.51 6.72 -11.82
N ALA A 43 -2.02 5.55 -11.41
CA ALA A 43 -0.61 5.34 -11.12
C ALA A 43 0.30 5.61 -12.33
N LYS A 44 1.46 6.19 -12.04
CA LYS A 44 2.48 6.59 -13.01
C LYS A 44 3.74 5.80 -12.76
N SER A 45 4.32 5.23 -13.81
CA SER A 45 5.58 4.52 -13.70
C SER A 45 6.73 5.47 -13.41
N TYR A 46 7.69 5.03 -12.61
CA TYR A 46 8.96 5.73 -12.42
C TYR A 46 10.15 4.81 -12.66
N SER A 47 11.26 5.43 -13.06
CA SER A 47 12.56 4.81 -13.15
C SER A 47 13.59 5.79 -12.60
N LYS A 48 14.31 5.37 -11.55
CA LYS A 48 15.43 6.09 -10.96
C LYS A 48 16.70 5.30 -11.26
N PRO A 49 17.63 5.84 -12.07
CA PRO A 49 18.85 5.12 -12.42
C PRO A 49 19.78 4.95 -11.20
N SER A 50 20.81 4.12 -11.37
CA SER A 50 21.89 4.01 -10.39
C SER A 50 22.69 5.30 -10.36
N GLY A 51 23.11 5.74 -9.17
CA GLY A 51 23.82 7.00 -8.95
C GLY A 51 22.90 8.15 -8.53
N ASP A 52 21.61 8.10 -8.89
CA ASP A 52 20.65 9.13 -8.51
C ASP A 52 20.11 8.89 -7.10
N ARG A 53 20.02 9.97 -6.32
CA ARG A 53 19.37 9.96 -4.99
C ARG A 53 17.88 10.27 -5.12
N TRP A 54 17.54 11.17 -6.03
CA TRP A 54 16.20 11.74 -6.14
C TRP A 54 15.51 11.34 -7.44
N TYR A 55 14.19 11.21 -7.39
CA TYR A 55 13.35 11.09 -8.58
C TYR A 55 12.28 12.19 -8.56
N PRO A 56 11.99 12.82 -9.71
CA PRO A 56 12.56 12.60 -11.05
C PRO A 56 13.87 13.37 -11.31
N ASN A 57 14.65 12.88 -12.28
CA ASN A 57 15.83 13.56 -12.86
C ASN A 57 16.82 14.09 -11.81
N ASN A 58 17.18 13.25 -10.84
CA ASN A 58 17.99 13.61 -9.68
C ASN A 58 17.58 14.94 -9.02
N GLY A 59 16.27 15.18 -8.91
CA GLY A 59 15.70 16.37 -8.24
C GLY A 59 15.69 17.66 -9.06
N SER A 60 16.08 17.60 -10.34
CA SER A 60 16.09 18.77 -11.25
C SER A 60 14.68 19.17 -11.71
N THR A 61 13.72 18.24 -11.62
CA THR A 61 12.31 18.45 -11.97
C THR A 61 11.43 17.93 -10.84
N THR A 62 10.15 18.32 -10.82
CA THR A 62 9.20 17.92 -9.78
C THR A 62 8.03 17.13 -10.34
N LEU A 63 7.46 16.27 -9.50
CA LEU A 63 6.14 15.69 -9.65
C LEU A 63 5.09 16.66 -9.10
N THR A 64 3.84 16.44 -9.44
CA THR A 64 2.71 17.25 -8.98
C THR A 64 1.61 16.34 -8.47
N ALA A 65 1.15 16.59 -7.25
CA ALA A 65 0.02 15.90 -6.63
C ALA A 65 -1.29 16.25 -7.34
N THR A 66 -2.20 15.29 -7.42
CA THR A 66 -3.47 15.38 -8.15
C THR A 66 -4.63 14.97 -7.26
N SER A 67 -5.83 15.43 -7.62
CA SER A 67 -7.08 15.11 -6.90
C SER A 67 -7.47 13.63 -6.91
N ASN A 68 -6.70 12.77 -7.58
CA ASN A 68 -6.94 11.32 -7.60
C ASN A 68 -6.60 10.67 -6.25
N CYS A 69 -5.65 11.23 -5.50
CA CYS A 69 -5.18 10.70 -4.23
C CYS A 69 -5.05 11.84 -3.22
N ASN A 70 -5.61 11.67 -2.02
CA ASN A 70 -5.36 12.61 -0.93
C ASN A 70 -3.93 12.48 -0.36
N ASP A 71 -3.19 11.44 -0.78
CA ASP A 71 -1.91 11.02 -0.23
C ASP A 71 -0.92 10.72 -1.37
N ILE A 72 0.38 10.83 -1.08
CA ILE A 72 1.44 10.35 -1.97
C ILE A 72 1.74 8.89 -1.63
N ASN A 73 1.52 8.02 -2.60
CA ASN A 73 1.68 6.58 -2.51
C ASN A 73 2.76 6.09 -3.48
N ILE A 74 3.53 5.08 -3.08
CA ILE A 74 4.50 4.43 -3.95
C ILE A 74 4.45 2.91 -3.82
N LYS A 75 4.67 2.20 -4.93
CA LYS A 75 4.84 0.76 -5.00
C LYS A 75 6.13 0.46 -5.76
N PRO A 76 7.25 0.30 -5.04
CA PRO A 76 8.54 0.03 -5.66
C PRO A 76 8.65 -1.44 -6.08
N ASN A 77 9.46 -1.74 -7.08
CA ASN A 77 9.78 -3.12 -7.49
C ASN A 77 10.81 -3.78 -6.57
N THR A 78 11.58 -2.99 -5.83
CA THR A 78 12.56 -3.45 -4.84
C THR A 78 12.36 -2.71 -3.52
N THR A 79 12.47 -3.42 -2.40
CA THR A 79 12.31 -2.83 -1.07
C THR A 79 13.31 -1.71 -0.89
N THR A 80 12.83 -0.53 -0.51
CA THR A 80 13.64 0.68 -0.37
C THR A 80 13.19 1.50 0.81
N GLN A 81 14.09 2.37 1.28
CA GLN A 81 13.73 3.47 2.15
C GLN A 81 13.41 4.69 1.29
N ILE A 82 12.35 5.43 1.62
CA ILE A 82 11.91 6.57 0.84
C ILE A 82 11.29 7.67 1.71
N ALA A 83 11.58 8.91 1.37
CA ALA A 83 10.99 10.12 1.92
C ALA A 83 10.47 11.00 0.77
N VAL A 84 9.64 11.98 1.09
CA VAL A 84 9.16 12.99 0.15
C VAL A 84 9.80 14.35 0.47
N CYS A 85 10.24 15.06 -0.56
CA CYS A 85 10.59 16.47 -0.44
C CYS A 85 9.58 17.33 -1.18
N PHE A 86 8.97 18.27 -0.46
CA PHE A 86 7.98 19.21 -0.95
C PHE A 86 8.63 20.52 -1.37
N TYR A 87 8.15 21.07 -2.50
CA TYR A 87 8.56 22.38 -2.99
C TYR A 87 7.54 23.41 -2.53
N GLN A 88 8.02 24.42 -1.83
CA GLN A 88 7.22 25.58 -1.46
C GLN A 88 7.06 26.51 -2.68
N SER A 89 6.04 27.36 -2.67
CA SER A 89 5.84 28.38 -3.72
C SER A 89 6.99 29.37 -3.80
N SER A 90 7.70 29.58 -2.69
CA SER A 90 8.95 30.33 -2.60
C SER A 90 9.89 29.67 -1.58
N GLY A 91 11.21 29.79 -1.79
CA GLY A 91 12.22 29.24 -0.88
C GLY A 91 12.76 27.87 -1.28
N SER A 92 13.48 27.23 -0.35
CA SER A 92 14.07 25.90 -0.53
C SER A 92 13.04 24.79 -0.36
N ARG A 93 13.29 23.61 -0.94
CA ARG A 93 12.44 22.45 -0.70
C ARG A 93 12.58 21.96 0.76
N TYR A 94 11.49 21.44 1.31
CA TYR A 94 11.47 20.79 2.62
C TYR A 94 11.37 19.28 2.45
N CYS A 95 12.30 18.52 3.01
CA CYS A 95 12.26 17.05 3.01
C CYS A 95 11.73 16.53 4.35
N GLN A 96 10.89 15.49 4.29
CA GLN A 96 10.53 14.72 5.49
C GLN A 96 11.80 14.26 6.21
N SER A 97 11.81 14.37 7.54
CA SER A 97 12.99 14.09 8.37
C SER A 97 13.29 12.59 8.52
N SER A 98 12.35 11.71 8.18
CA SER A 98 12.49 10.28 8.31
C SER A 98 12.10 9.56 7.03
N PHE A 99 12.82 8.48 6.74
CA PHE A 99 12.51 7.60 5.63
C PHE A 99 11.52 6.52 6.09
N LYS A 100 10.56 6.21 5.23
CA LYS A 100 9.66 5.06 5.39
C LYS A 100 10.22 3.88 4.61
N THR A 101 10.11 2.68 5.16
CA THR A 101 10.38 1.46 4.40
C THR A 101 9.19 1.16 3.50
N ALA A 102 9.42 1.13 2.19
CA ALA A 102 8.45 0.75 1.17
C ALA A 102 8.81 -0.65 0.64
N PRO A 103 8.03 -1.70 1.01
CA PRO A 103 8.30 -3.06 0.55
C PRO A 103 8.09 -3.23 -0.96
N ALA A 104 8.88 -4.12 -1.56
CA ALA A 104 8.71 -4.50 -2.97
C ALA A 104 7.27 -4.98 -3.26
N GLY A 105 6.66 -4.45 -4.33
CA GLY A 105 5.34 -4.87 -4.81
C GLY A 105 4.15 -4.39 -3.98
N GLN A 106 4.37 -3.59 -2.93
CA GLN A 106 3.32 -3.14 -2.01
C GLN A 106 3.15 -1.61 -2.06
N TRP A 107 1.90 -1.15 -2.10
CA TRP A 107 1.59 0.26 -1.95
C TRP A 107 1.93 0.72 -0.53
N THR A 108 2.68 1.81 -0.45
CA THR A 108 3.11 2.44 0.80
C THR A 108 2.72 3.91 0.76
N VAL A 109 1.97 4.37 1.76
CA VAL A 109 1.65 5.79 1.95
C VAL A 109 2.88 6.52 2.49
N VAL A 110 3.48 7.36 1.67
CA VAL A 110 4.74 8.06 1.99
C VAL A 110 4.47 9.41 2.64
N ALA A 111 3.46 10.12 2.16
CA ALA A 111 2.95 11.35 2.78
C ALA A 111 1.42 11.36 2.74
N THR A 112 0.79 11.87 3.79
CA THR A 112 -0.67 11.96 3.91
C THR A 112 -1.15 13.39 3.72
N ASP A 113 -2.43 13.54 3.39
CA ASP A 113 -3.14 14.83 3.34
C ASP A 113 -2.44 15.88 2.48
N VAL A 114 -1.96 15.45 1.31
CA VAL A 114 -1.24 16.29 0.37
C VAL A 114 -2.24 17.04 -0.50
N LEU A 115 -2.16 18.38 -0.47
CA LEU A 115 -3.02 19.24 -1.26
C LEU A 115 -2.75 19.07 -2.77
N ASP A 116 -3.81 19.16 -3.57
CA ASP A 116 -3.71 19.20 -5.03
C ASP A 116 -2.75 20.29 -5.52
N GLY A 117 -1.98 19.97 -6.57
CA GLY A 117 -1.00 20.89 -7.12
C GLY A 117 0.29 21.00 -6.31
N THR A 118 0.40 20.32 -5.16
CA THR A 118 1.64 20.26 -4.39
C THR A 118 2.76 19.65 -5.24
N ARG A 119 3.87 20.38 -5.36
CA ARG A 119 5.05 19.92 -6.08
C ARG A 119 5.98 19.15 -5.15
N PHE A 120 6.47 18.00 -5.61
CA PHE A 120 7.33 17.16 -4.79
C PHE A 120 8.35 16.34 -5.60
N ILE A 121 9.29 15.73 -4.90
CA ILE A 121 10.20 14.70 -5.39
C ILE A 121 10.27 13.56 -4.37
N PHE A 122 10.68 12.38 -4.83
CA PHE A 122 11.04 11.28 -3.94
C PHE A 122 12.54 11.32 -3.62
N ASP A 123 12.87 11.13 -2.34
CA ASP A 123 14.22 10.94 -1.82
C ASP A 123 14.39 9.48 -1.43
N PHE A 124 15.27 8.76 -2.13
CA PHE A 124 15.52 7.34 -1.88
C PHE A 124 16.68 7.20 -0.91
N GLY A 125 16.53 6.36 0.11
CA GLY A 125 17.57 6.07 1.12
C GLY A 125 18.90 5.54 0.55
N SER A 126 18.94 5.16 -0.73
CA SER A 126 20.11 4.68 -1.45
C SER A 126 20.16 5.25 -2.88
N THR A 127 21.37 5.30 -3.46
CA THR A 127 21.59 5.64 -4.88
C THR A 127 21.48 4.43 -5.82
N THR A 128 21.25 3.21 -5.31
CA THR A 128 20.98 2.02 -6.13
C THR A 128 19.78 2.25 -7.05
N ALA A 129 19.84 1.75 -8.29
CA ALA A 129 18.72 1.86 -9.23
C ALA A 129 17.41 1.32 -8.62
N ASN A 130 16.30 2.01 -8.89
CA ASN A 130 14.98 1.62 -8.40
C ASN A 130 13.90 2.00 -9.42
N SER A 131 12.87 1.17 -9.55
CA SER A 131 11.73 1.42 -10.43
C SER A 131 10.44 0.95 -9.77
N GLY A 132 9.30 1.38 -10.30
CA GLY A 132 7.99 1.01 -9.78
C GLY A 132 6.90 1.92 -10.30
N VAL A 133 5.85 2.07 -9.52
CA VAL A 133 4.75 3.00 -9.79
C VAL A 133 4.46 3.87 -8.57
N TRP A 134 3.93 5.06 -8.81
CA TRP A 134 3.47 5.97 -7.76
C TRP A 134 2.11 6.56 -8.12
N ALA A 135 1.35 6.99 -7.12
CA ALA A 135 0.08 7.69 -7.29
C ALA A 135 0.01 8.80 -6.25
N GLY A 136 -0.45 9.98 -6.64
CA GLY A 136 -0.41 11.17 -5.81
C GLY A 136 -1.00 12.38 -6.48
#